data_AF-A0AAD6XNQ6-F1
#
_entry.id   AF-A0AAD6XNQ6-F1
#
_cell.length_a   1.000
_cell.length_b   1.000
_cell.length_c   1.000
_cell.angle_alpha   90.00
_cell.angle_beta   90.00
_cell.angle_gamma   90.00
#
_symmetry.space_group_name_H-M   'P 1'
#
loop_
_entity.id
_entity.type
_entity.pdbx_description
1 polymer ?
#
loop_
_entity_poly.entity_id
_entity_poly.type
_entity_poly.pdbx_seq_one_letter_code
_entity_poly.pdbx_strand_id
1 'polypeptide(L)' 'RYFRQILIAISSPEFYGKYVHLLSANDPVSTSISENPKFFPFFCDAIGSMDGTHI' A
#
# COMPACT_ATOMS: atom_id res chain seq x y z
N ARG A 1 -16.47 -12.82 10.42
CA ARG A 1 -16.66 -11.86 11.54
C ARG A 1 -15.49 -10.88 11.69
N TYR A 2 -14.25 -11.37 11.77
CA TYR A 2 -13.07 -10.51 12.01
C TYR A 2 -12.74 -9.54 10.88
N PHE A 3 -12.98 -9.91 9.61
CA PHE A 3 -12.70 -9.03 8.48
C PHE A 3 -13.33 -7.64 8.63
N ARG A 4 -14.64 -7.56 8.97
CA ARG A 4 -15.31 -6.28 9.18
C ARG A 4 -14.71 -5.48 10.35
N GLN A 5 -14.35 -6.16 11.44
CA GLN A 5 -13.77 -5.49 12.60
C GLN A 5 -12.39 -4.92 12.28
N ILE A 6 -11.55 -5.70 11.59
CA ILE A 6 -10.23 -5.26 11.14
C ILE A 6 -10.36 -4.11 10.15
N LEU A 7 -11.25 -4.23 9.17
CA LEU A 7 -11.50 -3.17 8.18
C LEU A 7 -11.90 -1.86 8.86
N ILE A 8 -12.84 -1.90 9.81
CA ILE A 8 -13.24 -0.71 10.56
C ILE A 8 -12.07 -0.12 11.36
N ALA A 9 -11.24 -0.97 11.98
CA ALA A 9 -10.10 -0.51 12.76
C ALA A 9 -9.03 0.17 11.87
N ILE A 10 -8.66 -0.42 10.73
CA ILE A 10 -7.63 0.15 9.85
C ILE A 10 -8.13 1.37 9.06
N SER A 11 -9.44 1.47 8.83
CA SER A 11 -10.06 2.64 8.20
C SER A 11 -10.41 3.76 9.19
N SER A 12 -10.15 3.56 10.49
CA SER A 12 -10.38 4.61 11.49
C SER A 12 -9.45 5.81 11.24
N PRO A 13 -9.88 7.05 11.50
CA PRO A 13 -9.03 8.23 11.28
C PRO A 13 -7.70 8.18 12.04
N GLU A 14 -7.72 7.63 13.26
CA GLU A 14 -6.53 7.48 14.11
C GLU A 14 -5.50 6.51 13.55
N PHE A 15 -5.95 5.46 12.87
CA PHE A 15 -5.07 4.50 12.23
C PHE A 15 -4.68 4.98 10.82
N TYR A 16 -5.67 5.23 9.98
CA TYR A 16 -5.45 5.57 8.57
C TYR A 16 -4.63 6.85 8.44
N GLY A 17 -5.01 7.93 9.13
CA GLY A 17 -4.31 9.20 9.05
C GLY A 17 -2.89 9.18 9.63
N LYS A 18 -2.60 8.20 10.51
CA LYS A 18 -1.28 8.06 11.13
C LYS A 18 -0.32 7.17 10.36
N TYR A 19 -0.83 6.14 9.69
CA TYR A 19 0.02 5.10 9.08
C TYR A 19 -0.11 4.99 7.57
N VAL A 20 -1.18 5.50 6.97
CA VAL A 20 -1.38 5.47 5.52
C VAL A 20 -1.01 6.84 4.94
N HIS A 21 0.08 6.86 4.20
CA HIS A 21 0.55 8.02 3.47
C HIS A 21 0.56 7.71 1.98
N LEU A 22 0.17 8.68 1.17
CA LEU A 22 0.35 8.58 -0.26
C LEU A 22 1.85 8.68 -0.53
N LEU A 23 2.40 7.65 -1.18
CA LEU A 23 3.79 7.69 -1.63
C LEU A 23 3.92 8.78 -2.69
N SER A 24 4.96 9.60 -2.59
CA SER A 24 5.42 10.43 -3.68
C SER A 24 5.96 9.53 -4.80
N ALA A 25 5.91 9.98 -6.05
CA ALA A 25 6.49 9.24 -7.18
C ALA A 25 7.99 8.93 -7.00
N ASN A 26 8.67 9.68 -6.13
CA ASN A 26 10.09 9.48 -5.82
C ASN A 26 10.32 8.61 -4.57
N ASP A 27 9.28 8.21 -3.85
CA ASP A 27 9.43 7.39 -2.65
C ASP A 27 9.74 5.95 -3.05
N PRO A 28 10.82 5.36 -2.51
CA PRO A 28 11.18 3.99 -2.85
C PRO A 28 10.14 3.00 -2.30
N VAL A 29 9.80 2.01 -3.13
CA VAL A 29 9.02 0.86 -2.67
C VAL A 29 9.78 0.15 -1.54
N SER A 30 9.10 -0.12 -0.43
CA SER A 30 9.69 -0.85 0.68
C SER A 30 10.25 -2.20 0.22
N THR A 31 11.45 -2.54 0.68
CA THR A 31 12.12 -3.83 0.39
C THR A 31 11.26 -5.03 0.78
N SER A 32 10.41 -4.89 1.80
CA SER A 32 9.47 -5.94 2.21
C SER A 32 8.41 -6.29 1.15
N ILE A 33 8.14 -5.36 0.22
CA ILE A 33 7.24 -5.56 -0.92
C ILE A 33 8.06 -5.97 -2.15
N SER A 34 9.13 -5.23 -2.47
CA SER A 34 9.90 -5.44 -3.70
C SER A 34 10.72 -6.72 -3.72
N GLU A 35 11.24 -7.17 -2.57
CA GLU A 35 12.02 -8.40 -2.45
C GLU A 35 11.14 -9.63 -2.21
N ASN A 36 9.86 -9.45 -1.90
CA ASN A 36 8.94 -10.55 -1.67
C ASN A 36 8.32 -11.02 -2.99
N PRO A 37 8.66 -12.24 -3.47
CA PRO A 37 8.22 -12.74 -4.77
C PRO A 37 6.71 -12.98 -4.86
N LYS A 38 6.00 -13.01 -3.73
CA LYS A 38 4.54 -13.10 -3.69
C LYS A 38 3.88 -11.72 -3.75
N PHE A 39 4.49 -10.71 -3.14
CA PHE A 39 3.89 -9.39 -3.01
C PHE A 39 4.19 -8.51 -4.21
N PHE A 40 5.43 -8.51 -4.71
CA PHE A 40 5.78 -7.64 -5.82
C PHE A 40 4.89 -7.84 -7.06
N PRO A 41 4.63 -9.07 -7.56
CA PRO A 41 3.76 -9.25 -8.72
C PRO A 41 2.29 -8.88 -8.49
N PHE A 42 1.85 -8.82 -7.22
CA PHE A 42 0.49 -8.43 -6.88
C PHE A 42 0.32 -6.91 -6.79
N PHE A 43 1.37 -6.21 -6.37
CA PHE A 43 1.34 -4.76 -6.18
C PHE A 43 2.04 -3.97 -7.29
N CYS A 44 2.78 -4.61 -8.20
CA CYS A 44 3.56 -3.91 -9.23
C CYS A 44 2.72 -2.96 -10.07
N ASP A 45 1.51 -3.37 -10.45
CA ASP A 45 0.63 -2.53 -11.28
C ASP A 45 0.09 -1.34 -10.49
N ALA A 46 -0.27 -1.55 -9.21
CA ALA A 46 -0.73 -0.48 -8.33
C ALA A 46 0.40 0.52 -8.04
N ILE A 47 1.62 0.04 -7.85
CA ILE A 47 2.83 0.85 -7.69
C ILE A 47 3.08 1.66 -8.97
N GLY A 48 3.07 1.00 -10.14
CA GLY A 48 3.25 1.65 -11.45
C GLY A 48 2.19 2.71 -11.77
N SER A 49 0.97 2.54 -11.25
CA SER A 49 -0.08 3.55 -11.37
C SER A 49 0.13 4.73 -10.42
N MET A 50 0.72 4.51 -9.23
CA MET A 50 1.01 5.56 -8.25
C MET A 50 2.23 6.41 -8.61
N ASP A 51 3.27 5.80 -9.18
CA ASP A 51 4.51 6.50 -9.59
C ASP A 51 4.42 7.13 -10.99
N GLY A 52 3.32 6.88 -11.72
CA GLY A 52 3.08 7.44 -13.04
C GLY A 52 3.82 6.71 -14.17
N THR A 53 4.39 5.54 -13.91
CA THR A 53 5.06 4.71 -14.93
C THR A 53 4.04 3.92 -15.79
N HIS A 54 2.81 3.76 -15.31
CA HIS A 54 1.69 3.20 -16.06
C HIS A 54 0.55 4.23 -16.22
N ILE A 55 0.30 4.63 -17.47
CA ILE A 55 -0.83 5.46 -17.93
C ILE A 55 -1.65 4.66 -18.94
#